data_AF-A0A3S9Q6P9-F1
#
_entry.id   AF-A0A3S9Q6P9-F1
#
_cell.length_a   1.000
_cell.length_b   1.000
_cell.length_c   1.000
_cell.angle_alpha   90.00
_cell.angle_beta   90.00
_cell.angle_gamma   90.00
#
_symmetry.space_group_name_H-M   'P 1'
#
loop_
_entity.id
_entity.type
_entity.pdbx_description
1 polymer ?
#
loop_
_entity_poly.entity_id
_entity_poly.type
_entity_poly.pdbx_seq_one_letter_code
_entity_poly.pdbx_strand_id
1 'polypeptide(L)'
;MFKHGIIPSIKLLVAMDPLQKLAERNRKHAEINQKEHRENLKLYPIALLFYFLYFGGYYFYFSNEEQFLSFEFWELTKQVWLISMVTIGGVGSLFLSASLAILIWLNIFVKELGAKVNLFRSSIFSVISISISYSLFFFAKWLNIYIIANNKNIYEFLSVDFPGMVFMVETGLYYIVGIISMIFLMLFFFIISIPFKAKKHAQEYATNKALKSDS
;
A
#
# COMPACT_ATOMS: atom_id res chain seq x y z
N MET A 1 -64.81 -27.06 -7.78
CA MET A 1 -63.69 -27.81 -7.19
C MET A 1 -62.46 -26.89 -7.21
N PHE A 2 -62.27 -26.09 -6.16
CA PHE A 2 -61.19 -25.09 -6.07
C PHE A 2 -59.92 -25.76 -5.54
N LYS A 3 -58.84 -25.83 -6.34
CA LYS A 3 -57.49 -26.14 -5.85
C LYS A 3 -56.75 -24.84 -5.54
N HIS A 4 -56.71 -24.50 -4.26
CA HIS A 4 -55.84 -23.49 -3.69
C HIS A 4 -54.39 -24.00 -3.61
N GLY A 5 -53.44 -23.08 -3.76
CA GLY A 5 -52.27 -23.05 -2.87
C GLY A 5 -50.91 -23.39 -3.47
N ILE A 6 -50.46 -22.63 -4.48
CA ILE A 6 -49.03 -22.30 -4.56
C ILE A 6 -48.80 -21.23 -3.50
N ILE A 7 -48.10 -21.54 -2.40
CA ILE A 7 -47.20 -20.69 -1.58
C ILE A 7 -46.74 -21.56 -0.38
N PRO A 8 -45.55 -22.20 -0.43
CA PRO A 8 -44.91 -22.76 0.77
C PRO A 8 -43.63 -22.03 1.19
N SER A 9 -43.14 -21.04 0.44
CA SER A 9 -41.84 -20.42 0.70
C SER A 9 -41.87 -19.25 1.71
N ILE A 10 -43.01 -18.57 1.86
CA ILE A 10 -43.12 -17.38 2.73
C ILE A 10 -43.34 -17.75 4.21
N LYS A 11 -44.01 -18.88 4.50
CA LYS A 11 -44.33 -19.28 5.88
C LYS A 11 -43.14 -19.81 6.68
N LEU A 12 -42.10 -20.33 6.03
CA LEU A 12 -40.94 -20.92 6.72
C LEU A 12 -40.03 -19.87 7.36
N LEU A 13 -39.99 -18.66 6.80
CA LEU A 13 -39.15 -17.55 7.28
C LEU A 13 -39.72 -16.83 8.51
N VAL A 14 -41.00 -17.06 8.82
CA VAL A 14 -41.72 -16.50 9.97
C VAL A 14 -41.62 -17.42 11.21
N ALA A 15 -41.28 -18.69 11.02
CA ALA A 15 -41.28 -19.71 12.07
C ALA A 15 -39.90 -20.07 12.66
N MET A 16 -38.83 -19.41 12.23
CA MET A 16 -37.49 -19.65 12.78
C MET A 16 -37.27 -18.91 14.09
N ASP A 17 -36.74 -19.63 15.08
CA ASP A 17 -36.31 -19.07 16.36
C ASP A 17 -35.33 -17.90 16.12
N PRO A 18 -35.52 -16.72 16.73
CA PRO A 18 -34.62 -15.57 16.58
C PRO A 18 -33.13 -15.90 16.75
N LEU A 19 -32.78 -16.87 17.59
CA LEU A 19 -31.40 -17.37 17.75
C LEU A 19 -30.89 -18.12 16.51
N GLN A 20 -31.73 -18.95 15.88
CA GLN A 20 -31.37 -19.63 14.63
C GLN A 20 -31.24 -18.65 13.46
N LYS A 21 -32.09 -17.61 13.42
CA LYS A 21 -32.02 -16.55 12.41
C LYS A 21 -30.74 -15.72 12.53
N LEU A 22 -30.26 -15.48 13.75
CA LEU A 22 -28.97 -14.84 14.03
C LEU A 22 -27.79 -15.76 13.67
N ALA A 23 -27.86 -17.04 14.03
CA ALA A 23 -26.82 -18.02 13.70
C ALA A 23 -26.65 -18.19 12.18
N GLU A 24 -27.76 -18.19 11.43
CA GLU A 24 -27.73 -18.33 9.97
C GLU A 24 -27.23 -17.06 9.27
N ARG A 25 -27.57 -15.86 9.79
CA ARG A 25 -26.95 -14.60 9.34
C ARG A 25 -25.45 -14.57 9.60
N ASN A 26 -25.02 -14.98 10.80
CA ASN A 26 -23.60 -15.03 11.15
C ASN A 26 -22.83 -16.02 10.28
N ARG A 27 -23.41 -17.19 9.97
CA ARG A 27 -22.82 -18.15 9.01
C ARG A 27 -22.68 -17.55 7.62
N LYS A 28 -23.73 -16.92 7.08
CA LYS A 28 -23.66 -16.26 5.77
C LYS A 28 -22.62 -15.14 5.75
N HIS A 29 -22.53 -14.34 6.81
CA HIS A 29 -21.49 -13.31 6.93
C HIS A 29 -20.08 -13.90 7.01
N ALA A 30 -19.88 -15.01 7.74
CA ALA A 30 -18.59 -15.69 7.82
C ALA A 30 -18.15 -16.27 6.47
N GLU A 31 -19.07 -16.87 5.72
CA GLU A 31 -18.82 -17.40 4.37
C GLU A 31 -18.46 -16.28 3.38
N ILE A 32 -19.16 -15.14 3.44
CA ILE A 32 -18.86 -13.97 2.62
C ILE A 32 -17.45 -13.42 2.96
N ASN A 33 -17.12 -13.28 4.25
CA ASN A 33 -15.80 -12.83 4.69
C ASN A 33 -14.67 -13.77 4.24
N GLN A 34 -14.86 -15.09 4.34
CA GLN A 34 -13.85 -16.05 3.86
C GLN A 34 -13.67 -15.98 2.34
N LYS A 35 -14.76 -15.79 1.59
CA LYS A 35 -14.70 -15.64 0.14
C LYS A 35 -13.98 -14.35 -0.26
N GLU A 36 -14.30 -13.22 0.38
CA GLU A 36 -13.59 -11.95 0.16
C GLU A 36 -12.11 -12.06 0.52
N HIS A 37 -11.76 -12.69 1.65
CA HIS A 37 -10.37 -12.88 2.04
C HIS A 37 -9.58 -13.69 0.99
N ARG A 38 -10.19 -14.75 0.44
CA ARG A 38 -9.58 -15.59 -0.60
C ARG A 38 -9.45 -14.86 -1.94
N GLU A 39 -10.39 -13.99 -2.29
CA GLU A 39 -10.29 -13.14 -3.48
C GLU A 39 -9.20 -12.07 -3.34
N ASN A 40 -9.08 -11.45 -2.15
CA ASN A 40 -8.04 -10.47 -1.85
C ASN A 40 -6.63 -11.07 -1.87
N LEU A 41 -6.48 -12.33 -1.41
CA LEU A 41 -5.20 -13.04 -1.44
C LEU A 41 -4.61 -13.16 -2.85
N LYS A 42 -5.44 -13.23 -3.89
CA LYS A 42 -5.01 -13.31 -5.29
C LYS A 42 -4.41 -12.01 -5.83
N LEU A 43 -4.60 -10.90 -5.12
CA LEU A 43 -4.12 -9.58 -5.53
C LEU A 43 -2.73 -9.25 -4.94
N TYR A 44 -2.30 -9.96 -3.89
CA TYR A 44 -0.96 -9.79 -3.33
C TYR A 44 0.18 -10.08 -4.31
N PRO A 45 0.14 -11.13 -5.16
CA PRO A 45 1.17 -11.33 -6.18
C PRO A 45 1.28 -10.18 -7.17
N ILE A 46 0.14 -9.57 -7.56
CA ILE A 46 0.12 -8.42 -8.47
C ILE A 46 0.68 -7.18 -7.77
N ALA A 47 0.31 -6.97 -6.50
CA ALA A 47 0.85 -5.89 -5.67
C ALA A 47 2.38 -6.02 -5.50
N LEU A 48 2.86 -7.23 -5.24
CA LEU A 48 4.28 -7.54 -5.12
C LEU A 48 5.02 -7.25 -6.44
N LEU A 49 4.46 -7.65 -7.59
CA LEU A 49 5.01 -7.34 -8.91
C LEU A 49 5.06 -5.83 -9.15
N PHE A 50 4.02 -5.08 -8.77
CA PHE A 50 3.99 -3.63 -8.88
C PHE A 50 5.05 -2.95 -7.99
N TYR A 51 5.22 -3.45 -6.76
CA TYR A 51 6.30 -3.02 -5.87
C TYR A 51 7.66 -3.25 -6.50
N PHE A 52 7.93 -4.46 -6.99
CA PHE A 52 9.20 -4.81 -7.63
C PHE A 52 9.47 -3.99 -8.89
N LEU A 53 8.46 -3.70 -9.71
CA LEU A 53 8.63 -2.85 -10.88
C LEU A 53 8.97 -1.40 -10.48
N TYR A 54 8.30 -0.86 -9.46
CA TYR A 54 8.57 0.50 -9.00
C TYR A 54 9.93 0.61 -8.32
N PHE A 55 10.20 -0.23 -7.31
CA PHE A 55 11.45 -0.21 -6.57
C PHE A 55 12.63 -0.68 -7.42
N GLY A 56 12.45 -1.71 -8.22
CA GLY A 56 13.48 -2.24 -9.13
C GLY A 56 13.78 -1.27 -10.26
N GLY A 57 12.77 -0.63 -10.85
CA GLY A 57 12.97 0.42 -11.85
C GLY A 57 13.67 1.65 -11.26
N TYR A 58 13.27 2.05 -10.06
CA TYR A 58 13.92 3.14 -9.31
C TYR A 58 15.39 2.83 -9.01
N TYR A 59 15.68 1.64 -8.47
CA TYR A 59 17.05 1.20 -8.19
C TYR A 59 17.88 1.14 -9.48
N PHE A 60 17.36 0.50 -10.54
CA PHE A 60 18.07 0.37 -11.81
C PHE A 60 18.35 1.73 -12.48
N TYR A 61 17.42 2.68 -12.38
CA TYR A 61 17.62 4.04 -12.90
C TYR A 61 18.84 4.72 -12.23
N PHE A 62 18.96 4.62 -10.90
CA PHE A 62 20.04 5.27 -10.17
C PHE A 62 21.34 4.46 -10.11
N SER A 63 21.28 3.13 -10.17
CA SER A 63 22.46 2.27 -10.29
C SER A 63 23.11 2.36 -11.67
N ASN A 64 22.34 2.58 -12.73
CA ASN A 64 22.93 2.85 -14.04
C ASN A 64 23.66 4.20 -14.07
N GLU A 65 23.28 5.18 -13.24
CA GLU A 65 24.06 6.42 -13.12
C GLU A 65 25.47 6.14 -12.58
N GLU A 66 25.69 5.17 -11.68
CA GLU A 66 27.04 4.73 -11.26
C GLU A 66 27.87 4.21 -12.45
N GLN A 67 27.23 3.39 -13.30
CA GLN A 67 27.88 2.75 -14.45
C GLN A 67 28.17 3.72 -15.60
N PHE A 68 27.27 4.69 -15.86
CA PHE A 68 27.48 5.75 -16.87
C PHE A 68 28.48 6.82 -16.42
N LEU A 69 28.63 7.05 -15.11
CA LEU A 69 29.56 8.04 -14.55
C LEU A 69 30.96 7.46 -14.24
N SER A 70 31.19 6.16 -14.46
CA SER A 70 32.45 5.46 -14.11
C SER A 70 32.86 5.74 -12.66
N PHE A 71 31.89 5.78 -11.77
CA PHE A 71 32.05 6.31 -10.42
C PHE A 71 31.96 5.19 -9.39
N GLU A 72 32.97 5.10 -8.53
CA GLU A 72 33.00 4.13 -7.44
C GLU A 72 32.76 4.84 -6.10
N PHE A 73 31.75 4.37 -5.37
CA PHE A 73 31.49 4.88 -4.03
C PHE A 73 32.59 4.44 -3.07
N TRP A 74 33.05 5.37 -2.22
CA TRP A 74 33.85 5.00 -1.07
C TRP A 74 32.96 4.26 -0.07
N GLU A 75 33.48 3.24 0.61
CA GLU A 75 32.74 2.24 1.40
C GLU A 75 31.54 2.83 2.17
N LEU A 76 31.79 3.74 3.13
CA LEU A 76 30.74 4.32 3.97
C LEU A 76 29.83 5.30 3.22
N THR A 77 30.29 5.94 2.15
CA THR A 77 29.45 6.78 1.29
C THR A 77 28.40 5.95 0.56
N LYS A 78 28.74 4.73 0.15
CA LYS A 78 27.78 3.79 -0.45
C LYS A 78 26.61 3.52 0.48
N GLN A 79 26.87 3.44 1.79
CA GLN A 79 25.82 3.25 2.79
C GLN A 79 24.89 4.46 2.88
N VAL A 80 25.44 5.67 2.89
CA VAL A 80 24.65 6.92 2.86
C VAL A 80 23.77 6.97 1.62
N TRP A 81 24.34 6.62 0.47
CA TRP A 81 23.62 6.52 -0.79
C TRP A 81 22.47 5.50 -0.73
N LEU A 82 22.74 4.27 -0.27
CA LEU A 82 21.73 3.21 -0.13
C LEU A 82 20.59 3.61 0.81
N ILE A 83 20.92 4.16 1.99
CA ILE A 83 19.92 4.61 2.97
C ILE A 83 19.03 5.68 2.35
N SER A 84 19.62 6.65 1.66
CA SER A 84 18.85 7.68 0.96
C SER A 84 17.94 7.08 -0.10
N MET A 85 18.47 6.22 -0.97
CA MET A 85 17.71 5.63 -2.07
C MET A 85 16.52 4.82 -1.58
N VAL A 86 16.74 3.96 -0.58
CA VAL A 86 15.68 3.15 0.03
C VAL A 86 14.64 4.04 0.72
N THR A 87 15.06 5.11 1.39
CA THR A 87 14.14 6.00 2.09
C THR A 87 13.27 6.81 1.12
N ILE A 88 13.87 7.48 0.14
CA ILE A 88 13.13 8.32 -0.81
C ILE A 88 12.30 7.46 -1.77
N GLY A 89 12.87 6.37 -2.28
CA GLY A 89 12.16 5.38 -3.10
C GLY A 89 11.01 4.73 -2.34
N GLY A 90 11.25 4.39 -1.06
CA GLY A 90 10.25 3.91 -0.10
C GLY A 90 9.06 4.84 0.02
N VAL A 91 9.29 6.08 0.46
CA VAL A 91 8.25 7.09 0.63
C VAL A 91 7.53 7.38 -0.70
N GLY A 92 8.27 7.53 -1.80
CA GLY A 92 7.70 7.75 -3.12
C GLY A 92 6.75 6.63 -3.56
N SER A 93 7.12 5.36 -3.28
CA SER A 93 6.28 4.19 -3.58
C SER A 93 4.98 4.15 -2.76
N LEU A 94 5.04 4.62 -1.50
CA LEU A 94 3.86 4.71 -0.64
C LEU A 94 2.86 5.74 -1.16
N PHE A 95 3.32 6.91 -1.61
CA PHE A 95 2.44 7.92 -2.21
C PHE A 95 1.85 7.45 -3.55
N LEU A 96 2.63 6.76 -4.38
CA LEU A 96 2.10 6.22 -5.64
C LEU A 96 1.05 5.14 -5.38
N SER A 97 1.34 4.18 -4.50
CA SER A 97 0.40 3.11 -4.15
C SER A 97 -0.84 3.63 -3.42
N ALA A 98 -0.70 4.62 -2.54
CA ALA A 98 -1.83 5.26 -1.87
C ALA A 98 -2.77 5.96 -2.86
N SER A 99 -2.21 6.62 -3.87
CA SER A 99 -2.98 7.23 -4.97
C SER A 99 -3.90 6.21 -5.63
N LEU A 100 -3.34 5.07 -6.02
CA LEU A 100 -4.08 4.00 -6.69
C LEU A 100 -5.08 3.32 -5.75
N ALA A 101 -4.67 3.04 -4.51
CA ALA A 101 -5.53 2.41 -3.51
C ALA A 101 -6.76 3.28 -3.20
N ILE A 102 -6.61 4.59 -3.05
CA ILE A 102 -7.74 5.50 -2.77
C ILE A 102 -8.71 5.53 -3.95
N LEU A 103 -8.22 5.56 -5.20
CA LEU A 103 -9.07 5.52 -6.38
C LEU A 103 -9.90 4.24 -6.44
N ILE A 104 -9.27 3.09 -6.23
CA ILE A 104 -9.97 1.79 -6.24
C ILE A 104 -10.96 1.71 -5.08
N TRP A 105 -10.54 2.10 -3.87
CA TRP A 105 -11.38 2.10 -2.68
C TRP A 105 -12.65 2.93 -2.89
N LEU A 106 -12.52 4.15 -3.40
CA LEU A 106 -13.64 5.05 -3.59
C LEU A 106 -14.58 4.57 -4.70
N ASN A 107 -14.06 4.00 -5.78
CA ASN A 107 -14.87 3.41 -6.83
C ASN A 107 -15.75 2.26 -6.28
N ILE A 108 -15.17 1.37 -5.47
CA ILE A 108 -15.92 0.27 -4.83
C ILE A 108 -16.93 0.84 -3.83
N PHE A 109 -16.50 1.75 -2.96
CA PHE A 109 -17.34 2.34 -1.92
C PHE A 109 -18.60 3.01 -2.49
N VAL A 110 -18.44 3.83 -3.54
CA VAL A 110 -19.56 4.52 -4.16
C VAL A 110 -20.49 3.56 -4.94
N LYS A 111 -19.93 2.54 -5.59
CA LYS A 111 -20.70 1.51 -6.28
C LYS A 111 -21.61 0.75 -5.31
N GLU A 112 -21.12 0.41 -4.12
CA GLU A 112 -21.93 -0.24 -3.08
C GLU A 112 -23.03 0.66 -2.50
N LEU A 113 -22.82 1.98 -2.47
CA LEU A 113 -23.85 2.93 -2.05
C LEU A 113 -24.89 3.26 -3.15
N GLY A 114 -24.75 2.69 -4.35
CA GLY A 114 -25.64 2.95 -5.48
C GLY A 114 -25.60 4.40 -5.99
N ALA A 115 -24.60 5.18 -5.59
CA ALA A 115 -24.44 6.58 -5.99
C ALA A 115 -23.57 6.69 -7.26
N LYS A 116 -23.71 7.79 -8.00
CA LYS A 116 -22.81 8.10 -9.12
C LYS A 116 -21.47 8.59 -8.58
N VAL A 117 -20.38 7.98 -9.05
CA VAL A 117 -19.01 8.37 -8.69
C VAL A 117 -18.75 9.80 -9.17
N ASN A 118 -18.54 10.74 -8.25
CA ASN A 118 -17.97 12.04 -8.60
C ASN A 118 -16.45 11.88 -8.72
N LEU A 119 -16.01 11.38 -9.88
CA LEU A 119 -14.60 11.10 -10.20
C LEU A 119 -13.69 12.31 -9.97
N PHE A 120 -14.21 13.53 -10.13
CA PHE A 120 -13.43 14.76 -10.08
C PHE A 120 -12.68 14.96 -8.74
N ARG A 121 -13.35 14.73 -7.60
CA ARG A 121 -12.71 14.91 -6.28
C ARG A 121 -11.64 13.86 -5.98
N SER A 122 -11.84 12.62 -6.43
CA SER A 122 -10.87 11.54 -6.25
C SER A 122 -9.68 11.66 -7.19
N SER A 123 -9.90 12.16 -8.40
CA SER A 123 -8.81 12.50 -9.32
C SER A 123 -7.90 13.58 -8.74
N ILE A 124 -8.42 14.57 -8.00
CA ILE A 124 -7.58 15.61 -7.36
C ILE A 124 -6.62 14.98 -6.34
N PHE A 125 -7.11 14.15 -5.42
CA PHE A 125 -6.25 13.47 -4.44
C PHE A 125 -5.22 12.56 -5.12
N SER A 126 -5.63 11.85 -6.16
CA SER A 126 -4.73 10.99 -6.92
C SER A 126 -3.63 11.78 -7.62
N VAL A 127 -3.98 12.89 -8.26
CA VAL A 127 -3.04 13.81 -8.92
C VAL A 127 -2.06 14.39 -7.91
N ILE A 128 -2.53 14.88 -6.76
CA ILE A 128 -1.65 15.39 -5.70
C ILE A 128 -0.66 14.32 -5.24
N SER A 129 -1.13 13.10 -4.98
CA SER A 129 -0.27 12.01 -4.50
C SER A 129 0.75 11.56 -5.55
N ILE A 130 0.37 11.53 -6.82
CA ILE A 130 1.31 11.27 -7.94
C ILE A 130 2.32 12.40 -8.05
N SER A 131 1.90 13.66 -7.95
CA SER A 131 2.80 14.82 -7.99
C SER A 131 3.82 14.80 -6.85
N ILE A 132 3.41 14.40 -5.63
CA ILE A 132 4.33 14.22 -4.50
C ILE A 132 5.33 13.10 -4.80
N SER A 133 4.86 11.94 -5.26
CA SER A 133 5.73 10.81 -5.63
C SER A 133 6.75 11.21 -6.70
N TYR A 134 6.32 11.96 -7.72
CA TYR A 134 7.18 12.47 -8.77
C TYR A 134 8.19 13.53 -8.28
N SER A 135 7.77 14.40 -7.35
CA SER A 135 8.66 15.39 -6.74
C SER A 135 9.76 14.72 -5.90
N LEU A 136 9.41 13.64 -5.19
CA LEU A 136 10.39 12.82 -4.48
C LEU A 136 11.39 12.15 -5.43
N PHE A 137 10.96 11.74 -6.62
CA PHE A 137 11.87 11.22 -7.64
C PHE A 137 12.91 12.27 -8.09
N PHE A 138 12.49 13.51 -8.33
CA PHE A 138 13.45 14.59 -8.64
C PHE A 138 14.37 14.91 -7.48
N PHE A 139 13.83 14.93 -6.26
CA PHE A 139 14.62 15.14 -5.05
C PHE A 139 15.68 14.04 -4.88
N ALA A 140 15.31 12.78 -5.13
CA ALA A 140 16.25 11.66 -5.13
C ALA A 140 17.38 11.84 -6.13
N LYS A 141 17.05 12.26 -7.36
CA LYS A 141 18.05 12.53 -8.39
C LYS A 141 19.01 13.64 -7.98
N TRP A 142 18.47 14.75 -7.47
CA TRP A 142 19.30 15.84 -6.97
C TRP A 142 20.22 15.38 -5.84
N LEU A 143 19.68 14.62 -4.88
CA LEU A 143 20.47 14.12 -3.75
C LEU A 143 21.51 13.08 -4.20
N ASN A 144 21.21 12.24 -5.19
CA ASN A 144 22.18 11.31 -5.77
C ASN A 144 23.39 12.05 -6.31
N ILE A 145 23.15 13.07 -7.15
CA ILE A 145 24.20 13.94 -7.69
C ILE A 145 24.99 14.61 -6.56
N TYR A 146 24.31 15.08 -5.52
CA TYR A 146 24.94 15.72 -4.38
C TYR A 146 25.87 14.76 -3.60
N ILE A 147 25.43 13.53 -3.36
CA ILE A 147 26.23 12.50 -2.67
C ILE A 147 27.45 12.12 -3.51
N ILE A 148 27.27 11.93 -4.83
CA ILE A 148 28.35 11.65 -5.78
C ILE A 148 29.38 12.79 -5.76
N ALA A 149 28.93 14.04 -5.85
CA ALA A 149 29.81 15.22 -5.86
C ALA A 149 30.62 15.38 -4.55
N ASN A 150 30.12 14.86 -3.43
CA ASN A 150 30.74 14.98 -2.10
C ASN A 150 31.30 13.66 -1.56
N ASN A 151 31.43 12.63 -2.40
CA ASN A 151 31.72 11.25 -1.97
C ASN A 151 32.97 11.13 -1.09
N LYS A 152 34.06 11.82 -1.45
CA LYS A 152 35.28 11.83 -0.64
C LYS A 152 35.08 12.51 0.73
N ASN A 153 34.42 13.66 0.75
CA ASN A 153 34.16 14.40 2.00
C ASN A 153 33.24 13.62 2.95
N ILE A 154 32.24 12.92 2.40
CA ILE A 154 31.33 12.05 3.17
C ILE A 154 32.12 10.89 3.78
N TYR A 155 32.98 10.25 2.98
CA TYR A 155 33.84 9.18 3.48
C TYR A 155 34.76 9.67 4.59
N GLU A 156 35.49 10.77 4.40
CA GLU A 156 36.40 11.34 5.40
C GLU A 156 35.68 11.74 6.69
N PHE A 157 34.43 12.22 6.59
CA PHE A 157 33.60 12.52 7.76
C PHE A 157 33.17 11.27 8.54
N LEU A 158 32.92 10.16 7.83
CA LEU A 158 32.43 8.91 8.42
C LEU A 158 33.54 7.93 8.76
N SER A 159 34.73 8.10 8.21
CA SER A 159 35.88 7.23 8.45
C SER A 159 36.30 7.34 9.91
N VAL A 160 36.35 6.20 10.58
CA VAL A 160 36.84 6.11 11.96
C VAL A 160 38.20 5.41 11.95
N ASP A 161 39.20 6.00 12.61
CA ASP A 161 40.60 5.55 12.62
C ASP A 161 40.86 4.23 13.38
N PHE A 162 39.82 3.41 13.60
CA PHE A 162 39.94 2.13 14.31
C PHE A 162 39.92 0.94 13.34
N PRO A 163 40.97 0.08 13.35
CA PRO A 163 41.01 -1.12 12.53
C PRO A 163 39.80 -2.03 12.79
N GLY A 164 39.04 -2.35 11.75
CA GLY A 164 37.85 -3.20 11.82
C GLY A 164 36.55 -2.49 12.23
N MET A 165 36.60 -1.24 12.68
CA MET A 165 35.40 -0.48 13.03
C MET A 165 34.57 -0.10 11.79
N VAL A 166 35.24 0.23 10.67
CA VAL A 166 34.57 0.53 9.39
C VAL A 166 33.69 -0.63 8.94
N PHE A 167 34.21 -1.87 9.00
CA PHE A 167 33.44 -3.07 8.65
C PHE A 167 32.22 -3.30 9.56
N MET A 168 32.37 -3.09 10.88
CA MET A 168 31.25 -3.22 11.82
C MET A 168 30.17 -2.17 11.57
N VAL A 169 30.57 -0.92 11.31
CA VAL A 169 29.66 0.18 10.99
C VAL A 169 28.94 -0.10 9.67
N GLU A 170 29.67 -0.50 8.63
CA GLU A 170 29.08 -0.83 7.32
C GLU A 170 28.03 -1.95 7.45
N THR A 171 28.39 -3.03 8.14
CA THR A 171 27.49 -4.15 8.39
C THR A 171 26.24 -3.71 9.16
N GLY A 172 26.40 -2.88 10.20
CA GLY A 172 25.28 -2.31 10.95
C GLY A 172 24.35 -1.46 10.09
N LEU A 173 24.91 -0.64 9.18
CA LEU A 173 24.13 0.18 8.25
C LEU A 173 23.36 -0.68 7.24
N TYR A 174 23.92 -1.79 6.74
CA TYR A 174 23.17 -2.72 5.90
C TYR A 174 21.96 -3.33 6.63
N TYR A 175 22.10 -3.69 7.91
CA TYR A 175 20.96 -4.16 8.71
C TYR A 175 19.88 -3.10 8.85
N ILE A 176 20.27 -1.84 9.09
CA ILE A 176 19.35 -0.70 9.15
C ILE A 176 18.60 -0.55 7.81
N VAL A 177 19.31 -0.60 6.68
CA VAL A 177 18.70 -0.56 5.35
C VAL A 177 17.69 -1.70 5.16
N GLY A 178 18.03 -2.91 5.59
CA GLY A 178 17.13 -4.07 5.55
C GLY A 178 15.85 -3.85 6.37
N ILE A 179 15.99 -3.33 7.60
CA ILE A 179 14.85 -3.03 8.48
C ILE A 179 13.94 -1.96 7.85
N ILE A 180 14.53 -0.86 7.36
CA ILE A 180 13.79 0.23 6.69
C ILE A 180 13.04 -0.32 5.48
N SER A 181 13.69 -1.16 4.67
CA SER A 181 13.07 -1.81 3.50
C SER A 181 11.88 -2.68 3.89
N MET A 182 12.00 -3.48 4.96
CA MET A 182 10.88 -4.29 5.47
C MET A 182 9.72 -3.43 5.95
N ILE A 183 9.99 -2.32 6.66
CA ILE A 183 8.95 -1.38 7.10
C ILE A 183 8.20 -0.82 5.89
N PHE A 184 8.91 -0.35 4.86
CA PHE A 184 8.26 0.16 3.65
C PHE A 184 7.44 -0.91 2.93
N LEU A 185 7.92 -2.15 2.87
CA LEU A 185 7.19 -3.27 2.29
C LEU A 185 5.89 -3.55 3.07
N MET A 186 5.96 -3.58 4.41
CA MET A 186 4.77 -3.75 5.26
C MET A 186 3.74 -2.63 5.05
N LEU A 187 4.20 -1.38 5.02
CA LEU A 187 3.34 -0.22 4.79
C LEU A 187 2.70 -0.25 3.40
N PHE A 188 3.47 -0.64 2.38
CA PHE A 188 2.97 -0.79 1.02
C PHE A 188 1.84 -1.82 0.94
N PHE A 189 2.03 -3.00 1.55
CA PHE A 189 0.97 -4.02 1.60
C PHE A 189 -0.24 -3.56 2.41
N PHE A 190 -0.03 -2.82 3.49
CA PHE A 190 -1.11 -2.23 4.27
C PHE A 190 -1.94 -1.29 3.38
N ILE A 191 -1.31 -0.38 2.64
CA ILE A 191 -1.97 0.58 1.76
C ILE A 191 -2.76 -0.13 0.65
N ILE A 192 -2.14 -1.09 -0.04
CA ILE A 192 -2.82 -1.83 -1.13
C ILE A 192 -3.96 -2.71 -0.62
N SER A 193 -3.97 -3.05 0.67
CA SER A 193 -5.10 -3.78 1.26
C SER A 193 -6.31 -2.89 1.60
N ILE A 194 -6.17 -1.56 1.61
CA ILE A 194 -7.27 -0.64 1.93
C ILE A 194 -8.51 -0.85 1.05
N PRO A 195 -8.40 -0.95 -0.30
CA PRO A 195 -9.53 -1.16 -1.19
C PRO A 195 -10.38 -2.39 -0.83
N PHE A 196 -9.78 -3.41 -0.24
CA PHE A 196 -10.47 -4.65 0.12
C PHE A 196 -11.48 -4.47 1.25
N LYS A 197 -11.30 -3.43 2.08
CA LYS A 197 -12.24 -3.09 3.15
C LYS A 197 -13.34 -2.12 2.69
N ALA A 198 -13.31 -1.67 1.42
CA ALA A 198 -14.23 -0.65 0.90
C ALA A 198 -15.70 -1.03 1.03
N LYS A 199 -16.05 -2.29 0.73
CA LYS A 199 -17.44 -2.78 0.82
C LYS A 199 -17.95 -2.75 2.26
N LYS A 200 -17.14 -3.24 3.19
CA LYS A 200 -17.45 -3.20 4.62
C LYS A 200 -17.65 -1.76 5.10
N HIS A 201 -16.75 -0.86 4.74
CA HIS A 201 -16.88 0.57 5.10
C HIS A 201 -18.15 1.19 4.51
N ALA A 202 -18.56 0.83 3.28
CA ALA A 202 -19.79 1.32 2.66
C ALA A 202 -21.04 0.82 3.39
N GLN A 203 -21.08 -0.47 3.76
CA GLN A 203 -22.18 -1.06 4.52
C GLN A 203 -22.32 -0.46 5.92
N GLU A 204 -21.20 -0.25 6.62
CA GLU A 204 -21.16 0.43 7.92
C GLU A 204 -21.67 1.87 7.81
N TYR A 205 -21.23 2.60 6.77
CA TYR A 205 -21.69 3.97 6.51
C TYR A 205 -23.21 4.03 6.25
N ALA A 206 -23.72 3.13 5.41
CA ALA A 206 -25.16 3.06 5.10
C ALA A 206 -26.00 2.73 6.35
N THR A 207 -25.54 1.77 7.16
CA THR A 207 -26.22 1.38 8.41
C THR A 207 -26.26 2.53 9.41
N ASN A 208 -25.14 3.22 9.62
CA ASN A 208 -25.07 4.38 10.52
C ASN A 208 -25.91 5.57 10.03
N LYS A 209 -26.04 5.74 8.71
CA LYS A 209 -26.89 6.78 8.13
C LYS A 209 -28.37 6.49 8.36
N ALA A 210 -28.81 5.23 8.20
CA ALA A 210 -30.18 4.80 8.49
C ALA A 210 -30.53 4.96 9.98
N LEU A 211 -29.62 4.59 10.88
CA LEU A 211 -29.82 4.77 12.33
C LEU A 211 -29.98 6.24 12.74
N LYS A 212 -29.39 7.18 11.98
CA LYS A 212 -29.54 8.63 12.21
C LYS A 212 -30.75 9.26 11.53
N SER A 213 -31.36 8.61 10.54
CA SER A 213 -32.59 9.12 9.92
C SER A 213 -33.85 8.73 10.69
N ASP A 214 -33.75 7.68 11.51
CA ASP A 214 -34.86 7.15 12.32
C ASP A 214 -34.89 7.72 13.76
N SER A 215 -33.95 8.64 14.09
CA SER A 215 -33.85 9.37 15.36
C SER A 215 -34.27 10.82 15.22
#